data_AF-A0A4W2HIJ4-F1
#
_entry.id   AF-A0A4W2HIJ4-F1
#
_cell.length_a   1.000
_cell.length_b   1.000
_cell.length_c   1.000
_cell.angle_alpha   90.00
_cell.angle_beta   90.00
_cell.angle_gamma   90.00
#
_symmetry.space_group_name_H-M   'P 1'
#
loop_
_entity.id
_entity.type
_entity.pdbx_description
1 polymer ?
#
loop_
_entity_poly.entity_id
_entity_poly.type
_entity_poly.pdbx_seq_one_letter_code
_entity_poly.pdbx_strand_id
1 'polypeptide(L)'
;MAQQANIGELLSMLDSPLLSVRDDVTTVFKENLNSDRGPMLVNTLVDYYLETNSQPVLHILTTLQEPHDKHLLDKMNEYVGKAASRLSALLLLGHVVRLQPSWKHKLSQAPLLPSLLKCLKMDTDVIVLTTGVLVLITMLPMIPQSGKQHLHDFFDIFGRLSSWCLKKPGSTALSE
;
A
#
# COMPACT_ATOMS: atom_id res chain seq x y z
N MET A 1 8.26 10.89 25.01
CA MET A 1 8.03 12.23 24.39
C MET A 1 9.27 12.75 23.66
N ALA A 2 10.47 12.80 24.28
CA ALA A 2 11.69 13.28 23.60
C ALA A 2 12.11 12.48 22.35
N GLN A 3 12.02 11.15 22.39
CA GLN A 3 12.41 10.30 21.25
C GLN A 3 11.46 10.44 20.04
N GLN A 4 10.20 10.78 20.28
CA GLN A 4 9.17 10.94 19.24
C GLN A 4 9.24 12.30 18.56
N ALA A 5 9.62 13.35 19.31
CA ALA A 5 9.96 14.66 18.74
C ALA A 5 11.17 14.57 17.79
N ASN A 6 12.19 13.80 18.16
CA ASN A 6 13.37 13.58 17.33
C ASN A 6 13.02 12.85 16.01
N ILE A 7 12.13 11.85 16.04
CA ILE A 7 11.69 11.15 14.82
C ILE A 7 10.91 12.09 13.88
N GLY A 8 10.06 12.97 14.41
CA GLY A 8 9.32 13.95 13.61
C GLY A 8 10.25 14.93 12.87
N GLU A 9 11.28 15.43 13.55
CA GLU A 9 12.30 16.29 12.93
C GLU A 9 13.04 15.55 11.81
N LEU A 10 13.52 14.32 12.07
CA LEU A 10 14.18 13.49 11.07
C LEU A 10 13.27 13.19 9.86
N LEU A 11 11.97 12.94 10.07
CA LEU A 11 11.02 12.74 8.97
C LEU A 11 10.93 13.98 8.08
N SER A 12 10.83 15.18 8.67
CA SER A 12 10.82 16.42 7.90
C SER A 12 12.11 16.65 7.12
N MET A 13 13.25 16.19 7.65
CA MET A 13 14.55 16.29 6.98
C MET A 13 14.70 15.34 5.80
N LEU A 14 13.93 14.24 5.72
CA LEU A 14 13.92 13.38 4.54
C LEU A 14 13.45 14.11 3.29
N ASP A 15 12.58 15.11 3.45
CA ASP A 15 12.07 15.93 2.35
C ASP A 15 12.94 17.16 2.05
N SER A 16 14.11 17.27 2.69
CA SER A 16 15.08 18.32 2.43
C SER A 16 15.50 18.37 0.94
N PRO A 17 15.65 19.57 0.35
CA PRO A 17 16.18 19.70 -1.01
C PRO A 17 17.67 19.30 -1.11
N LEU A 18 18.37 19.24 0.02
CA LEU A 18 19.78 18.84 0.07
C LEU A 18 19.92 17.32 0.05
N LEU A 19 20.48 16.80 -1.03
CA LEU A 19 20.64 15.36 -1.23
C LEU A 19 21.49 14.70 -0.15
N SER A 20 22.58 15.35 0.29
CA SER A 20 23.42 14.84 1.38
C SER A 20 22.65 14.66 2.69
N VAL A 21 21.84 15.66 3.06
CA VAL A 21 21.00 15.60 4.28
C VAL A 21 20.02 14.44 4.19
N ARG A 22 19.35 14.27 3.04
CA ARG A 22 18.41 13.17 2.83
C ARG A 22 19.09 11.81 2.90
N ASP A 23 20.27 11.65 2.31
CA ASP A 23 21.01 10.38 2.30
C ASP A 23 21.49 10.00 3.72
N ASP A 24 21.99 10.99 4.47
CA ASP A 24 22.40 10.82 5.87
C ASP A 24 21.21 10.39 6.72
N VAL A 25 20.08 11.10 6.62
CA VAL A 25 18.87 10.80 7.38
C VAL A 25 18.26 9.46 6.95
N THR A 26 18.28 9.13 5.67
CA THR A 26 17.84 7.81 5.17
C THR A 26 18.68 6.68 5.77
N THR A 27 19.99 6.89 5.91
CA THR A 27 20.89 5.94 6.57
C THR A 27 20.52 5.76 8.03
N VAL A 28 20.26 6.86 8.76
CA VAL A 28 19.78 6.82 10.15
C VAL A 28 18.47 6.03 10.29
N PHE A 29 17.50 6.20 9.38
CA PHE A 29 16.26 5.41 9.41
C PHE A 29 16.52 3.91 9.17
N LYS A 30 17.41 3.56 8.23
CA LYS A 30 17.78 2.17 7.97
C LYS A 30 18.47 1.52 9.17
N GLU A 31 19.38 2.24 9.84
CA GLU A 31 20.05 1.77 11.05
C GLU A 31 19.08 1.58 12.22
N ASN A 32 18.13 2.50 12.40
CA ASN A 32 17.09 2.38 13.40
C ASN A 32 16.16 1.19 13.13
N LEU A 33 15.76 0.96 11.87
CA LEU A 33 14.99 -0.21 11.48
C LEU A 33 15.77 -1.51 11.73
N ASN A 34 17.07 -1.54 11.47
CA ASN A 34 17.89 -2.71 11.74
C ASN A 34 18.04 -3.00 13.25
N SER A 35 18.04 -1.95 14.07
CA SER A 35 18.19 -2.04 15.52
C SER A 35 16.88 -2.32 16.25
N ASP A 36 15.76 -1.76 15.77
CA ASP A 36 14.42 -1.92 16.35
C ASP A 36 13.50 -2.72 15.44
N ARG A 37 13.05 -3.87 15.95
CA ARG A 37 12.10 -4.78 15.26
C ARG A 37 10.64 -4.46 15.57
N GLY A 38 10.38 -3.39 16.33
CA GLY A 38 9.05 -2.95 16.74
C GLY A 38 8.23 -2.29 15.62
N PRO A 39 6.91 -2.14 15.83
CA PRO A 39 6.01 -1.55 14.83
C PRO A 39 6.10 -0.02 14.75
N MET A 40 6.62 0.65 15.78
CA MET A 40 6.48 2.11 15.94
C MET A 40 7.07 2.87 14.76
N LEU A 41 8.31 2.55 14.35
CA LEU A 41 8.99 3.26 13.27
C LEU A 41 8.29 3.02 11.91
N VAL A 42 7.92 1.78 11.63
CA VAL A 42 7.18 1.42 10.40
C VAL A 42 5.85 2.14 10.34
N ASN A 43 5.08 2.13 11.43
CA ASN A 43 3.80 2.82 11.51
C ASN A 43 3.95 4.33 11.29
N THR A 44 4.97 4.94 11.90
CA THR A 44 5.22 6.38 11.74
C THR A 44 5.60 6.72 10.29
N LEU A 45 6.42 5.91 9.63
CA LEU A 45 6.78 6.08 8.22
C LEU A 45 5.55 5.93 7.30
N VAL A 46 4.67 4.96 7.57
CA VAL A 46 3.42 4.80 6.81
C VAL A 46 2.52 6.03 7.00
N ASP A 47 2.32 6.48 8.24
CA ASP A 47 1.48 7.63 8.56
C ASP A 47 2.00 8.89 7.86
N TYR A 48 3.30 9.14 7.94
CA TYR A 48 3.95 10.27 7.27
C TYR A 48 3.80 10.19 5.75
N TYR A 49 3.98 9.02 5.14
CA TYR A 49 3.79 8.85 3.69
C TYR A 49 2.34 9.11 3.27
N LEU A 50 1.35 8.62 4.04
CA LEU A 50 -0.06 8.83 3.73
C LEU A 50 -0.46 10.32 3.78
N GLU A 51 0.19 11.10 4.65
CA GLU A 51 -0.06 12.53 4.80
C GLU A 51 0.68 13.38 3.77
N THR A 52 1.91 13.01 3.40
CA THR A 52 2.82 13.88 2.63
C THR A 52 3.12 13.40 1.21
N ASN A 53 2.89 12.12 0.90
CA ASN A 53 3.38 11.44 -0.31
C ASN A 53 4.91 11.53 -0.52
N SER A 54 5.68 11.64 0.57
CA SER A 54 7.14 11.72 0.57
C SER A 54 7.79 10.53 -0.17
N GLN A 55 8.50 10.84 -1.27
CA GLN A 55 9.21 9.83 -2.07
C GLN A 55 10.37 9.15 -1.32
N PRO A 56 11.18 9.87 -0.51
CA PRO A 56 12.21 9.24 0.33
C PRO A 56 11.63 8.22 1.31
N VAL A 57 10.49 8.54 1.94
CA VAL A 57 9.81 7.61 2.84
C VAL A 57 9.25 6.41 2.08
N LEU A 58 8.67 6.61 0.89
CA LEU A 58 8.26 5.53 0.01
C LEU A 58 9.43 4.58 -0.29
N HIS A 59 10.60 5.12 -0.63
CA HIS A 59 11.78 4.32 -0.90
C HIS A 59 12.14 3.45 0.31
N ILE A 60 12.18 4.02 1.51
CA ILE A 60 12.45 3.27 2.75
C ILE A 60 11.41 2.15 2.93
N LEU A 61 10.11 2.47 2.87
CA LEU A 61 9.01 1.52 3.05
C LEU A 61 9.07 0.35 2.06
N THR A 62 9.46 0.60 0.81
CA THR A 62 9.59 -0.43 -0.22
C THR A 62 10.81 -1.35 -0.06
N THR A 63 11.79 -0.94 0.75
CA THR A 63 13.02 -1.73 1.03
C THR A 63 12.95 -2.52 2.34
N LEU A 64 11.82 -2.46 3.05
CA LEU A 64 11.63 -3.15 4.33
C LEU A 64 11.83 -4.66 4.19
N GLN A 65 12.48 -5.24 5.18
CA GLN A 65 12.73 -6.68 5.29
C GLN A 65 11.96 -7.25 6.48
N GLU A 66 12.06 -8.57 6.66
CA GLU A 66 11.51 -9.22 7.85
C GLU A 66 12.28 -8.76 9.10
N PRO A 67 11.61 -8.51 10.24
CA PRO A 67 10.20 -8.78 10.54
C PRO A 67 9.24 -7.59 10.30
N HIS A 68 9.71 -6.49 9.71
CA HIS A 68 8.92 -5.26 9.52
C HIS A 68 7.81 -5.41 8.47
N ASP A 69 7.91 -6.43 7.62
CA ASP A 69 6.87 -6.83 6.67
C ASP A 69 5.50 -6.98 7.35
N LYS A 70 5.46 -7.64 8.51
CA LYS A 70 4.20 -7.83 9.25
C LYS A 70 3.60 -6.50 9.68
N HIS A 71 4.42 -5.61 10.25
CA HIS A 71 3.94 -4.31 10.75
C HIS A 71 3.42 -3.43 9.60
N LEU A 72 4.12 -3.44 8.46
CA LEU A 72 3.65 -2.78 7.25
C LEU A 72 2.30 -3.35 6.81
N LEU A 73 2.16 -4.67 6.68
CA LEU A 73 0.93 -5.30 6.22
C LEU A 73 -0.25 -5.05 7.16
N ASP A 74 -0.04 -5.11 8.47
CA ASP A 74 -1.06 -4.86 9.49
C ASP A 74 -1.55 -3.40 9.43
N LYS A 75 -0.62 -2.44 9.34
CA LYS A 75 -0.94 -1.01 9.23
C LYS A 75 -1.66 -0.68 7.92
N MET A 76 -1.24 -1.29 6.83
CA MET A 76 -1.89 -1.14 5.51
C MET A 76 -3.31 -1.71 5.52
N ASN A 77 -3.51 -2.83 6.19
CA ASN A 77 -4.83 -3.44 6.34
C ASN A 77 -5.81 -2.51 7.09
N GLU A 78 -5.33 -1.82 8.13
CA GLU A 78 -6.10 -0.79 8.84
C GLU A 78 -6.53 0.33 7.90
N TYR A 79 -5.61 0.85 7.07
CA TYR A 79 -5.90 1.97 6.18
C TYR A 79 -6.76 1.60 4.96
N VAL A 80 -6.61 0.41 4.39
CA VAL A 80 -7.53 -0.09 3.34
C VAL A 80 -8.97 -0.18 3.86
N GLY A 81 -9.13 -0.50 5.14
CA GLY A 81 -10.44 -0.53 5.81
C GLY A 81 -11.13 0.84 5.91
N LYS A 82 -10.37 1.94 5.93
CA LYS A 82 -10.89 3.30 6.14
C LYS A 82 -11.08 4.04 4.81
N ALA A 83 -12.29 4.48 4.51
CA ALA A 83 -12.61 5.13 3.23
C ALA A 83 -11.71 6.35 2.92
N ALA A 84 -11.38 7.16 3.93
CA ALA A 84 -10.59 8.38 3.76
C ALA A 84 -9.12 8.16 3.34
N SER A 85 -8.55 7.00 3.64
CA SER A 85 -7.12 6.69 3.41
C SER A 85 -6.90 5.47 2.51
N ARG A 86 -8.00 4.83 2.09
CA ARG A 86 -8.00 3.64 1.24
C ARG A 86 -7.20 3.83 -0.03
N LEU A 87 -7.39 4.93 -0.75
CA LEU A 87 -6.67 5.19 -1.99
C LEU A 87 -5.15 5.29 -1.76
N SER A 88 -4.73 6.11 -0.81
CA SER A 88 -3.30 6.29 -0.48
C SER A 88 -2.66 4.98 -0.02
N ALA A 89 -3.38 4.17 0.76
CA ALA A 89 -2.93 2.84 1.13
C ALA A 89 -2.82 1.90 -0.09
N LEU A 90 -3.81 1.87 -0.99
CA LEU A 90 -3.72 1.05 -2.20
C LEU A 90 -2.55 1.48 -3.11
N LEU A 91 -2.25 2.78 -3.20
CA LEU A 91 -1.10 3.28 -3.95
C LEU A 91 0.21 2.78 -3.36
N LEU A 92 0.41 2.95 -2.04
CA LEU A 92 1.59 2.45 -1.34
C LEU A 92 1.72 0.93 -1.49
N LEU A 93 0.63 0.18 -1.30
CA LEU A 93 0.62 -1.27 -1.48
C LEU A 93 1.04 -1.62 -2.91
N GLY A 94 0.50 -0.92 -3.91
CA GLY A 94 0.89 -1.06 -5.31
C GLY A 94 2.40 -0.86 -5.54
N HIS A 95 3.02 0.13 -4.92
CA HIS A 95 4.46 0.33 -5.01
C HIS A 95 5.24 -0.84 -4.42
N VAL A 96 4.84 -1.30 -3.23
CA VAL A 96 5.48 -2.40 -2.53
C VAL A 96 5.38 -3.70 -3.33
N VAL A 97 4.18 -4.11 -3.76
CA VAL A 97 3.99 -5.40 -4.45
C VAL A 97 4.66 -5.44 -5.82
N ARG A 98 4.73 -4.32 -6.54
CA ARG A 98 5.42 -4.21 -7.83
C ARG A 98 6.91 -4.54 -7.73
N LEU A 99 7.53 -4.26 -6.58
CA LEU A 99 8.95 -4.52 -6.34
C LEU A 99 9.21 -5.97 -5.90
N GLN A 100 8.18 -6.80 -5.79
CA GLN A 100 8.29 -8.22 -5.44
C GLN A 100 9.18 -8.48 -4.21
N PRO A 101 8.80 -7.99 -3.03
CA PRO A 101 9.62 -8.11 -1.83
C PRO A 101 9.94 -9.58 -1.51
N SER A 102 11.04 -9.84 -0.80
CA SER A 102 11.46 -11.21 -0.44
C SER A 102 10.38 -11.98 0.33
N TRP A 103 9.59 -11.28 1.15
CA TRP A 103 8.47 -11.78 1.93
C TRP A 103 7.13 -11.78 1.18
N LYS A 104 7.13 -11.61 -0.14
CA LYS A 104 5.92 -11.54 -0.97
C LYS A 104 4.94 -12.72 -0.83
N HIS A 105 5.43 -13.90 -0.47
CA HIS A 105 4.60 -15.08 -0.23
C HIS A 105 3.64 -14.91 0.98
N LYS A 106 3.93 -13.98 1.91
CA LYS A 106 3.06 -13.66 3.04
C LYS A 106 1.90 -12.74 2.67
N LEU A 107 2.00 -11.99 1.57
CA LEU A 107 0.95 -11.08 1.10
C LEU A 107 -0.40 -11.79 0.91
N SER A 108 -0.38 -13.02 0.39
CA SER A 108 -1.60 -13.80 0.18
C SER A 108 -2.18 -14.39 1.45
N GLN A 109 -1.37 -14.48 2.52
CA GLN A 109 -1.76 -15.04 3.82
C GLN A 109 -2.17 -13.95 4.81
N ALA A 110 -1.74 -12.72 4.58
CA ALA A 110 -2.05 -11.57 5.42
C ALA A 110 -3.55 -11.19 5.34
N PRO A 111 -4.12 -10.64 6.43
CA PRO A 111 -5.51 -10.16 6.44
C PRO A 111 -5.78 -9.04 5.42
N LEU A 112 -4.71 -8.44 4.88
CA LEU A 112 -4.73 -7.42 3.84
C LEU A 112 -5.40 -7.90 2.54
N LEU A 113 -5.17 -9.15 2.11
CA LEU A 113 -5.77 -9.65 0.87
C LEU A 113 -7.32 -9.71 0.97
N PRO A 114 -7.92 -10.33 2.00
CA PRO A 114 -9.37 -10.27 2.21
C PRO A 114 -9.92 -8.84 2.25
N SER A 115 -9.23 -7.88 2.89
CA SER A 115 -9.63 -6.48 2.93
C SER A 115 -9.60 -5.81 1.55
N LEU A 116 -8.59 -6.12 0.73
CA LEU A 116 -8.51 -5.69 -0.67
C LEU A 116 -9.68 -6.26 -1.49
N LEU A 117 -9.97 -7.55 -1.36
CA LEU A 117 -11.10 -8.18 -2.07
C LEU A 117 -12.43 -7.55 -1.67
N LYS A 118 -12.64 -7.32 -0.37
CA LYS A 118 -13.84 -6.62 0.13
C LYS A 118 -13.93 -5.20 -0.41
N CYS A 119 -12.82 -4.46 -0.45
CA CYS A 119 -12.75 -3.15 -1.08
C CYS A 119 -13.22 -3.23 -2.54
N LEU A 120 -12.66 -4.14 -3.33
CA LEU A 120 -13.02 -4.31 -4.75
C LEU A 120 -14.47 -4.76 -5.00
N LYS A 121 -15.12 -5.40 -4.02
CA LYS A 121 -16.53 -5.78 -4.10
C LYS A 121 -17.51 -4.68 -3.66
N MET A 122 -17.09 -3.77 -2.80
CA MET A 122 -17.99 -2.80 -2.17
C MET A 122 -17.75 -1.36 -2.60
N ASP A 123 -16.53 -1.00 -2.98
CA ASP A 123 -16.18 0.38 -3.34
C ASP A 123 -16.87 0.82 -4.64
N THR A 124 -17.03 2.13 -4.80
CA THR A 124 -17.68 2.79 -5.95
C THR A 124 -16.82 3.90 -6.54
N ASP A 125 -15.70 4.24 -5.91
CA ASP A 125 -14.75 5.20 -6.47
C ASP A 125 -13.95 4.53 -7.60
N VAL A 126 -13.99 5.12 -8.80
CA VAL A 126 -13.32 4.58 -10.00
C VAL A 126 -11.82 4.45 -9.77
N ILE A 127 -11.19 5.45 -9.15
CA ILE A 127 -9.74 5.51 -8.96
C ILE A 127 -9.33 4.44 -7.93
N VAL A 128 -10.11 4.28 -6.86
CA VAL A 128 -9.91 3.21 -5.88
C VAL A 128 -10.04 1.83 -6.51
N LEU A 129 -11.09 1.60 -7.31
CA LEU A 129 -11.31 0.32 -7.99
C LEU A 129 -10.20 0.02 -9.00
N THR A 130 -9.83 0.96 -9.87
CA THR A 130 -8.74 0.79 -10.84
C THR A 130 -7.42 0.50 -10.12
N THR A 131 -7.08 1.26 -9.09
CA THR A 131 -5.85 1.06 -8.32
C THR A 131 -5.85 -0.30 -7.62
N GLY A 132 -6.94 -0.66 -6.94
CA GLY A 132 -7.07 -1.93 -6.24
C GLY A 132 -7.00 -3.13 -7.18
N VAL A 133 -7.55 -3.03 -8.39
CA VAL A 133 -7.47 -4.08 -9.41
C VAL A 133 -6.05 -4.26 -9.92
N LEU A 134 -5.32 -3.17 -10.16
CA LEU A 134 -3.91 -3.25 -10.53
C LEU A 134 -3.09 -3.94 -9.45
N VAL A 135 -3.31 -3.58 -8.18
CA VAL A 135 -2.70 -4.27 -7.03
C VAL A 135 -3.06 -5.75 -7.04
N LEU A 136 -4.34 -6.10 -7.19
CA LEU A 136 -4.78 -7.49 -7.23
C LEU A 136 -4.10 -8.28 -8.35
N ILE A 137 -4.07 -7.73 -9.57
CA ILE A 137 -3.41 -8.37 -10.73
C ILE A 137 -1.92 -8.60 -10.47
N THR A 138 -1.23 -7.62 -9.86
CA THR A 138 0.19 -7.79 -9.51
C THR A 138 0.42 -8.82 -8.39
N MET A 139 -0.57 -9.04 -7.52
CA MET A 139 -0.52 -10.05 -6.46
C MET A 139 -0.92 -11.45 -6.94
N LEU A 140 -1.72 -11.59 -8.00
CA LEU A 140 -2.15 -12.89 -8.56
C LEU A 140 -1.02 -13.92 -8.71
N PRO A 141 0.16 -13.62 -9.30
CA PRO A 141 1.24 -14.60 -9.44
C PRO A 141 1.84 -15.07 -8.09
N MET A 142 1.53 -14.36 -7.00
CA MET A 142 2.04 -14.64 -5.66
C MET A 142 1.09 -15.52 -4.84
N ILE A 143 -0.16 -15.68 -5.28
CA ILE A 143 -1.18 -16.45 -4.56
C ILE A 143 -0.97 -17.93 -4.92
N PRO A 144 -0.68 -18.81 -3.94
CA PRO A 144 -0.42 -20.22 -4.21
C PRO A 144 -1.62 -20.90 -4.89
N GLN A 145 -1.35 -21.90 -5.74
CA GLN A 145 -2.37 -22.61 -6.55
C GLN A 145 -3.50 -23.27 -5.74
N SER A 146 -3.35 -23.39 -4.42
CA SER A 146 -4.42 -23.79 -3.49
C SER A 146 -5.56 -22.77 -3.36
N GLY A 147 -5.51 -21.64 -4.06
CA GLY A 147 -6.49 -20.54 -4.05
C GLY A 147 -7.90 -20.83 -4.59
N LYS A 148 -8.41 -22.06 -4.52
CA LYS A 148 -9.79 -22.41 -4.92
C LYS A 148 -10.84 -21.52 -4.22
N GLN A 149 -10.57 -21.11 -2.99
CA GLN A 149 -11.43 -20.22 -2.21
C GLN A 149 -11.50 -18.79 -2.76
N HIS A 150 -10.40 -18.25 -3.31
CA HIS A 150 -10.35 -16.87 -3.81
C HIS A 150 -10.71 -16.74 -5.28
N LEU A 151 -10.67 -17.84 -6.03
CA LEU A 151 -10.97 -17.86 -7.46
C LEU A 151 -12.40 -17.39 -7.75
N HIS A 152 -13.37 -17.79 -6.93
CA HIS A 152 -14.74 -17.27 -7.02
C HIS A 152 -14.80 -15.76 -6.76
N ASP A 153 -14.06 -15.27 -5.76
CA ASP A 153 -13.99 -13.83 -5.47
C ASP A 153 -13.38 -13.04 -6.63
N PHE A 154 -12.36 -13.58 -7.29
CA PHE A 154 -11.75 -12.94 -8.45
C PHE A 154 -12.72 -12.83 -9.62
N PHE A 155 -13.43 -13.92 -9.96
CA PHE A 155 -14.44 -13.88 -11.03
C PHE A 155 -15.58 -12.91 -10.72
N ASP A 156 -16.05 -12.89 -9.48
CA ASP A 156 -17.08 -11.95 -9.02
C ASP A 156 -16.60 -10.50 -9.13
N ILE A 157 -15.38 -10.20 -8.69
CA ILE A 157 -14.76 -8.87 -8.81
C ILE A 157 -14.59 -8.46 -10.28
N PHE A 158 -13.97 -9.28 -11.12
CA PHE A 158 -13.76 -8.95 -12.53
C PHE A 158 -15.09 -8.84 -13.31
N GLY A 159 -16.07 -9.69 -12.98
CA GLY A 159 -17.43 -9.61 -13.52
C GLY A 159 -18.13 -8.30 -13.13
N ARG A 160 -18.08 -7.93 -11.84
CA ARG A 160 -18.59 -6.65 -11.35
C ARG A 160 -17.95 -5.48 -12.10
N LEU A 161 -16.63 -5.44 -12.17
CA LEU A 161 -15.89 -4.33 -12.79
C LEU A 161 -16.16 -4.19 -14.28
N SER A 162 -16.18 -5.31 -15.02
CA SER A 162 -16.52 -5.30 -16.45
C SER A 162 -17.94 -4.75 -16.70
N SER A 163 -18.92 -5.13 -15.87
CA SER A 163 -20.28 -4.56 -15.94
C SER A 163 -20.31 -3.06 -15.65
N TRP A 164 -19.40 -2.57 -14.81
CA TRP A 164 -19.31 -1.17 -14.42
C TRP A 164 -18.68 -0.30 -15.52
N CYS A 165 -17.67 -0.84 -16.23
CA CYS A 165 -17.14 -0.23 -17.45
C CYS A 165 -18.21 -0.10 -18.55
N LEU A 166 -19.09 -1.10 -18.69
CA LEU A 166 -20.17 -1.09 -19.69
C LEU A 166 -21.30 -0.10 -19.36
N LYS A 167 -21.53 0.20 -18.07
CA LYS A 167 -22.58 1.14 -17.62
C LYS A 167 -22.18 2.62 -17.66
N LYS A 168 -20.91 2.93 -17.95
CA LYS A 168 -20.45 4.30 -18.26
C LYS A 168 -20.05 4.43 -19.74
N PRO A 169 -21.01 4.34 -20.69
CA PRO A 169 -20.76 4.93 -22.01
C PRO A 169 -20.62 6.45 -21.79
N GLY A 170 -19.66 7.08 -22.45
CA GLY A 170 -19.35 8.50 -22.24
C GLY A 170 -20.61 9.37 -22.21
N SER A 171 -20.77 10.15 -21.14
CA SER A 171 -21.63 11.33 -21.19
C SER A 171 -20.94 12.39 -22.06
N THR A 172 -20.95 12.17 -23.37
CA THR A 172 -20.72 13.18 -24.41
C THR A 172 -21.51 12.76 -25.64
N ALA A 173 -22.61 13.49 -25.91
CA ALA A 173 -23.28 13.81 -27.18
C ALA A 173 -23.32 12.72 -28.28
N LEU A 174 -24.48 12.42 -28.86
CA LEU A 174 -25.16 13.32 -29.81
C LEU A 174 -26.68 13.20 -29.72
N SER A 175 -27.32 14.34 -29.49
CA SER A 175 -28.66 14.62 -29.98
C SER A 175 -28.62 14.69 -31.51
N GLU A 176 -29.42 13.87 -32.16
CA GLU A 176 -30.02 14.11 -33.48
C GLU A 176 -31.54 13.98 -33.34
#